data_AF-A0A4U9WDL5-F1
#
_entry.id   AF-A0A4U9WDL5-F1
#
_cell.length_a   1.000
_cell.length_b   1.000
_cell.length_c   1.000
_cell.angle_alpha   90.00
_cell.angle_beta   90.00
_cell.angle_gamma   90.00
#
_symmetry.space_group_name_H-M   'P 1'
#
loop_
_entity.id
_entity.type
_entity.pdbx_description
1 polymer ?
#
loop_
_entity_poly.entity_id
_entity_poly.type
_entity_poly.pdbx_seq_one_letter_code
_entity_poly.pdbx_strand_id
1 'polypeptide(L)' 'MIWQTRARVPDGFETSLVAALEEIFEQGAEELEQIVSALNQRRLFDRSGQPWNEATFREFLHVNGF' A
#
# COMPACT_ATOMS: atom_id res chain seq x y z
N MET A 1 23.96 -5.73 -17.84
CA MET A 1 22.75 -5.80 -18.68
C MET A 1 21.55 -5.61 -17.76
N ILE A 2 20.97 -4.41 -17.73
CA ILE A 2 19.76 -4.12 -16.96
C ILE A 2 18.56 -4.64 -17.75
N TRP A 3 18.01 -5.79 -17.36
CA TRP A 3 16.74 -6.25 -17.91
C TRP A 3 15.77 -6.60 -16.78
N GLN A 4 14.96 -5.59 -16.45
CA GLN A 4 13.52 -5.67 -16.22
C GLN A 4 12.97 -7.09 -16.00
N THR A 5 12.92 -7.53 -14.75
CA THR A 5 12.04 -8.62 -14.33
C THR A 5 11.34 -8.20 -13.04
N ARG A 6 10.22 -7.50 -13.16
CA ARG A 6 9.16 -7.54 -12.15
C ARG A 6 7.81 -7.67 -12.83
N ALA A 7 7.67 -8.72 -13.64
CA ALA A 7 6.41 -9.44 -13.68
C ALA A 7 6.27 -10.17 -12.33
N ARG A 8 6.07 -9.42 -11.23
CA ARG A 8 5.74 -10.02 -9.95
C ARG A 8 4.25 -10.29 -10.04
N VAL A 9 3.88 -11.57 -10.10
CA VAL A 9 2.52 -12.00 -9.74
C VAL A 9 2.15 -11.22 -8.48
N PRO A 10 1.03 -10.47 -8.43
CA PRO A 10 0.69 -9.67 -7.27
C PRO A 10 0.83 -10.58 -6.04
N ASP A 11 1.79 -10.22 -5.18
CA ASP A 11 2.05 -11.00 -3.98
C ASP A 11 0.77 -10.96 -3.13
N GLY A 12 0.48 -11.97 -2.31
CA GLY A 12 -0.75 -11.97 -1.51
C GLY A 12 -0.91 -10.68 -0.68
N PHE A 13 0.21 -10.04 -0.37
CA PHE A 13 0.30 -8.69 0.16
C PHE A 13 -0.36 -7.61 -0.71
N GLU A 14 -0.03 -7.51 -2.00
CA GLU A 14 -0.54 -6.48 -2.91
C GLU A 14 -2.05 -6.63 -3.11
N THR A 15 -2.55 -7.85 -3.26
CA THR A 15 -4.00 -8.12 -3.32
C THR A 15 -4.71 -7.68 -2.04
N SER A 16 -4.12 -7.99 -0.88
CA SER A 16 -4.68 -7.59 0.43
C SER A 16 -4.64 -6.07 0.62
N LEU A 17 -3.59 -5.42 0.13
CA LEU A 17 -3.44 -3.96 0.19
C LEU A 17 -4.47 -3.26 -0.68
N VAL A 18 -4.67 -3.70 -1.93
CA VAL A 18 -5.67 -3.13 -2.83
C VAL A 18 -7.08 -3.30 -2.25
N ALA A 19 -7.43 -4.50 -1.78
CA ALA A 19 -8.73 -4.74 -1.16
C ALA A 19 -8.96 -3.85 0.06
N ALA A 20 -7.95 -3.68 0.91
CA ALA A 20 -8.03 -2.79 2.06
C ALA A 20 -8.18 -1.32 1.63
N LEU A 21 -7.48 -0.88 0.58
CA LEU A 21 -7.61 0.47 0.05
C LEU A 21 -9.01 0.71 -0.51
N GLU A 22 -9.57 -0.22 -1.28
CA GLU A 22 -10.95 -0.12 -1.77
C GLU A 22 -11.94 0.07 -0.62
N GLU A 23 -11.88 -0.78 0.41
CA GLU A 23 -12.74 -0.64 1.59
C GLU A 23 -12.54 0.70 2.32
N ILE A 24 -11.30 1.17 2.43
CA ILE A 24 -10.96 2.44 3.10
C ILE A 24 -11.55 3.62 2.32
N PHE A 25 -11.43 3.63 1.00
CA PHE A 25 -12.03 4.65 0.15
C PHE A 25 -13.56 4.60 0.18
N GLU A 26 -14.17 3.40 0.20
CA GLU A 26 -15.62 3.25 0.34
C GLU A 26 -16.17 3.78 1.68
N GLN A 27 -15.35 3.76 2.74
CA GLN A 27 -15.70 4.34 4.04
C GLN A 27 -15.57 5.88 4.08
N GLY A 28 -15.14 6.51 2.99
CA GLY A 28 -14.99 7.96 2.87
C GLY A 28 -13.64 8.49 3.34
N ALA A 29 -12.59 7.66 3.43
CA ALA A 29 -11.24 8.14 3.70
C ALA A 29 -10.65 8.80 2.46
N GLU A 30 -10.65 10.13 2.43
CA GLU A 30 -10.13 10.92 1.30
C GLU A 30 -8.69 11.43 1.54
N GLU A 31 -8.28 11.51 2.81
CA GLU A 31 -6.97 12.04 3.19
C GLU A 31 -5.94 10.94 3.42
N LEU A 32 -4.70 11.22 3.04
CA LEU A 32 -3.59 10.28 3.17
C LEU A 32 -3.38 9.80 4.61
N GLU A 33 -3.52 10.70 5.59
CA GLU A 33 -3.43 10.35 7.01
C GLU A 33 -4.50 9.34 7.45
N GLN A 34 -5.73 9.46 6.92
CA GLN A 34 -6.85 8.58 7.23
C GLN A 34 -6.59 7.20 6.62
N ILE A 35 -6.09 7.15 5.40
CA ILE A 35 -5.73 5.92 4.69
C ILE A 35 -4.61 5.18 5.44
N VAL A 36 -3.53 5.88 5.76
CA VAL A 36 -2.38 5.33 6.49
C VAL A 36 -2.80 4.85 7.88
N SER A 37 -3.61 5.63 8.59
CA SER A 37 -4.15 5.25 9.89
C SER A 37 -5.00 3.97 9.78
N ALA A 38 -5.91 3.90 8.82
CA ALA A 38 -6.78 2.74 8.62
C ALA A 38 -6.01 1.47 8.23
N LEU A 39 -4.97 1.57 7.39
CA LEU A 39 -4.09 0.44 7.07
C LEU A 39 -3.37 -0.09 8.31
N ASN A 40 -2.83 0.82 9.14
CA ASN A 40 -2.16 0.45 10.38
C ASN A 40 -3.10 -0.17 11.42
N GLN A 41 -4.34 0.33 11.54
CA GLN A 41 -5.38 -0.27 12.39
C GLN A 41 -5.70 -1.71 11.98
N ARG A 42 -5.71 -1.98 10.66
CA ARG A 42 -5.89 -3.32 10.09
C ARG A 42 -4.64 -4.20 10.19
N ARG A 43 -3.55 -3.72 10.81
CA ARG A 43 -2.22 -4.37 10.90
C ARG A 43 -1.64 -4.74 9.53
N LEU A 44 -2.02 -3.97 8.52
CA LEU A 44 -1.53 -4.09 7.16
C LEU A 44 -0.33 -3.15 7.03
N PHE A 45 0.86 -3.71 7.18
CA PHE A 45 2.12 -2.98 7.24
C PHE A 45 2.84 -3.02 5.89
N ASP A 46 3.93 -2.27 5.72
CA ASP A 46 4.76 -2.38 4.52
C ASP A 46 5.38 -3.79 4.38
N ARG A 47 5.96 -4.10 3.22
CA ARG A 47 6.72 -5.35 2.98
C ARG A 47 7.80 -5.64 4.02
N SER A 48 8.36 -4.61 4.67
CA SER A 48 9.32 -4.77 5.77
C SER A 48 8.67 -5.03 7.14
N GLY A 49 7.34 -5.12 7.22
CA GLY A 49 6.58 -5.32 8.46
C GLY A 49 6.49 -4.07 9.34
N GLN A 50 6.82 -2.89 8.79
CA GLN A 50 6.76 -1.62 9.50
C GLN A 50 5.43 -0.90 9.26
N PRO A 51 4.91 -0.18 10.26
CA PRO A 51 3.71 0.62 10.09
C PRO A 51 3.89 1.65 8.98
N TRP A 52 2.81 1.87 8.23
CA TRP A 52 2.77 2.90 7.19
C TRP A 52 2.87 4.28 7.81
N ASN A 53 3.60 5.15 7.13
CA ASN A 53 3.60 6.58 7.36
C ASN A 53 3.39 7.25 6.01
N GLU A 54 2.99 8.51 6.00
CA GLU A 54 2.70 9.25 4.76
C GLU A 54 3.89 9.22 3.77
N ALA A 55 5.11 9.38 4.27
CA ALA A 55 6.32 9.34 3.45
C ALA A 55 6.54 7.97 2.81
N THR A 56 6.52 6.90 3.62
CA THR A 56 6.78 5.54 3.12
C THR A 56 5.67 5.06 2.19
N PHE A 57 4.42 5.43 2.46
CA PHE A 57 3.29 5.12 1.60
C PHE A 57 3.39 5.86 0.26
N ARG A 58 3.72 7.15 0.26
CA ARG A 58 3.94 7.93 -0.98
C ARG A 58 5.11 7.38 -1.80
N GLU A 59 6.22 7.05 -1.15
CA GLU A 59 7.33 6.38 -1.82
C GLU A 59 6.90 5.04 -2.42
N PHE A 60 6.10 4.26 -1.70
CA PHE A 60 5.56 3.01 -2.21
C PHE A 60 4.69 3.23 -3.46
N LEU A 61 3.76 4.18 -3.43
CA LEU A 61 2.94 4.50 -4.61
C LEU A 61 3.81 4.95 -5.79
N HIS A 62 4.77 5.83 -5.54
CA HIS A 62 5.69 6.34 -6.56
C HIS A 62 6.54 5.22 -7.19
N VAL A 63 7.05 4.28 -6.39
CA VAL A 63 7.87 3.16 -6.85
C VAL A 63 7.04 2.11 -7.59
N ASN A 64 5.78 1.90 -7.19
CA ASN A 64 4.88 0.92 -7.82
C ASN A 64 4.06 1.51 -8.97
N GLY A 65 4.13 2.82 -9.21
CA GLY A 65 3.51 3.49 -10.36
C GLY A 65 1.99 3.69 -10.24
N PHE A 66 1.49 3.84 -9.02
CA PHE A 66 0.10 4.21 -8.74
C PHE A 66 -0.10 5.73 -8.79
#